data_AF-A0AA92V9B9-F1
#
_entry.id   AF-A0AA92V9B9-F1
#
_cell.length_a   1.000
_cell.length_b   1.000
_cell.length_c   1.000
_cell.angle_alpha   90.00
_cell.angle_beta   90.00
_cell.angle_gamma   90.00
#
_symmetry.space_group_name_H-M   'P 1'
#
loop_
_entity.id
_entity.type
_entity.pdbx_description
1 polymer ?
#
loop_
_entity_poly.entity_id
_entity_poly.type
_entity_poly.pdbx_seq_one_letter_code
_entity_poly.pdbx_strand_id
1 'polypeptide(L)'
;MGLWKFAGAVMYVLHEVFGLEEEKMIAPMNEKEGMFLLDEIMRGGNFGQYDDRLGDKTGEGKVHRYFRMSLRNMRLVKHYPSEAICEPLFRTWFFFRKKWDK
;
A
#
# COMPACT_ATOMS: atom_id res chain seq x y z
N MET A 1 -10.62 12.78 -0.69
CA MET A 1 -10.06 13.08 -2.03
C MET A 1 -8.99 12.06 -2.46
N GLY A 2 -8.11 11.58 -1.56
CA GLY A 2 -7.18 10.46 -1.86
C GLY A 2 -7.85 9.08 -1.94
N LEU A 3 -8.68 8.72 -0.94
CA LEU A 3 -9.41 7.43 -0.91
C LEU A 3 -10.30 7.17 -2.12
N TRP A 4 -10.95 8.21 -2.67
CA TRP A 4 -11.78 8.06 -3.88
C TRP A 4 -10.93 7.72 -5.12
N LYS A 5 -9.74 8.34 -5.22
CA LYS A 5 -8.75 8.03 -6.26
C LYS A 5 -8.20 6.61 -6.10
N PHE A 6 -7.95 6.19 -4.87
CA PHE A 6 -7.53 4.82 -4.56
C PHE A 6 -8.64 3.82 -4.89
N ALA A 7 -9.90 4.10 -4.53
CA ALA A 7 -11.04 3.28 -4.89
C ALA A 7 -11.14 3.10 -6.40
N GLY A 8 -10.99 4.16 -7.19
CA GLY A 8 -10.95 4.05 -8.66
C GLY A 8 -9.79 3.22 -9.21
N ALA A 9 -8.62 3.26 -8.58
CA ALA A 9 -7.49 2.37 -8.92
C ALA A 9 -7.79 0.90 -8.60
N VAL A 10 -8.45 0.63 -7.46
CA VAL A 10 -8.90 -0.73 -7.09
C VAL A 10 -9.98 -1.22 -8.05
N MET A 11 -10.92 -0.37 -8.47
CA MET A 11 -11.94 -0.75 -9.46
C MET A 11 -11.31 -1.18 -10.78
N TYR A 12 -10.27 -0.48 -11.24
CA TYR A 12 -9.50 -0.89 -12.43
C TYR A 12 -8.86 -2.28 -12.25
N VAL A 13 -8.19 -2.54 -11.12
CA VAL A 13 -7.59 -3.86 -10.86
C VAL A 13 -8.66 -4.96 -10.82
N LEU A 14 -9.81 -4.70 -10.19
CA LEU A 14 -10.92 -5.66 -10.12
C LEU A 14 -11.54 -5.92 -11.50
N HIS A 15 -11.63 -4.90 -12.35
CA HIS A 15 -12.09 -5.04 -13.72
C HIS A 15 -11.13 -5.89 -14.55
N GLU A 16 -9.86 -5.48 -14.63
CA GLU A 16 -8.86 -6.07 -15.52
C GLU A 16 -8.44 -7.48 -15.10
N VAL A 17 -8.29 -7.74 -13.79
CA VAL A 17 -7.76 -9.01 -13.28
C VAL A 17 -8.88 -9.99 -12.92
N PHE A 18 -9.99 -9.48 -12.39
CA PHE A 18 -11.06 -10.32 -11.84
C PHE A 18 -12.36 -10.26 -12.65
N GLY A 19 -12.41 -9.48 -13.74
CA GLY A 19 -13.57 -9.40 -14.63
C GLY A 19 -14.78 -8.70 -14.00
N LEU A 20 -14.57 -7.78 -13.06
CA LEU A 20 -15.66 -7.02 -12.43
C LEU A 20 -16.42 -6.20 -13.48
N GLU A 21 -17.70 -6.46 -13.67
CA GLU A 21 -18.57 -5.66 -14.54
C GLU A 21 -18.66 -4.20 -14.07
N GLU A 22 -18.67 -3.25 -15.00
CA GLU A 22 -18.73 -1.81 -14.70
C GLU A 22 -19.97 -1.42 -13.90
N GLU A 23 -21.10 -2.08 -14.13
CA GLU A 23 -22.37 -1.85 -13.42
C GLU A 23 -22.27 -2.15 -11.91
N LYS A 24 -21.30 -2.98 -11.50
CA LYS A 24 -21.08 -3.37 -10.11
C LYS A 24 -20.03 -2.50 -9.42
N MET A 25 -19.50 -1.49 -10.09
CA MET A 25 -18.46 -0.62 -9.53
C MET A 25 -19.03 0.43 -8.58
N ILE A 26 -18.37 0.58 -7.43
CA ILE A 26 -18.73 1.59 -6.41
C ILE A 26 -18.08 2.97 -6.66
N ALA A 27 -17.14 3.03 -7.59
CA ALA A 27 -16.44 4.23 -8.01
C ALA A 27 -16.05 4.11 -9.50
N PRO A 28 -15.93 5.22 -10.24
CA PRO A 28 -15.43 5.18 -11.61
C PRO A 28 -13.97 4.69 -11.64
N MET A 29 -13.62 3.91 -12.66
CA MET A 29 -12.25 3.46 -12.85
C MET A 29 -11.29 4.64 -13.03
N ASN A 30 -10.08 4.48 -12.48
CA ASN A 30 -8.97 5.36 -12.76
C ASN A 30 -7.83 4.54 -13.34
N GLU A 31 -7.80 4.41 -14.67
CA GLU A 31 -6.83 3.56 -15.38
C GLU A 31 -5.37 3.90 -15.04
N LYS A 32 -5.02 5.18 -15.00
CA LYS A 32 -3.64 5.62 -14.73
C LYS A 32 -3.17 5.14 -13.35
N GLU A 33 -4.01 5.30 -12.34
CA GLU A 33 -3.67 4.87 -10.98
C GLU A 33 -3.83 3.35 -10.81
N GLY A 34 -4.78 2.75 -11.52
CA GLY A 34 -5.02 1.32 -11.54
C GLY A 34 -3.86 0.54 -12.15
N MET A 35 -3.31 0.99 -13.27
CA MET A 35 -2.10 0.42 -13.87
C MET A 35 -0.91 0.49 -12.91
N PHE A 36 -0.72 1.64 -12.26
CA PHE A 36 0.32 1.80 -11.23
C PHE A 36 0.12 0.83 -10.05
N LEU A 37 -1.11 0.72 -9.56
CA LEU A 37 -1.45 -0.19 -8.46
C LEU A 37 -1.24 -1.65 -8.86
N LEU A 38 -1.63 -2.02 -10.08
CA LEU A 38 -1.43 -3.37 -10.63
C LEU A 38 0.06 -3.71 -10.75
N ASP A 39 0.88 -2.80 -11.26
CA ASP A 39 2.35 -2.99 -11.33
C ASP A 39 2.95 -3.21 -9.94
N GLU A 40 2.53 -2.42 -8.94
CA GLU A 40 2.98 -2.61 -7.56
C GLU A 40 2.49 -3.94 -6.94
N ILE A 41 1.29 -4.41 -7.27
CA ILE A 41 0.79 -5.74 -6.84
C ILE A 41 1.60 -6.86 -7.50
N MET A 42 1.82 -6.79 -8.81
CA MET A 42 2.54 -7.83 -9.56
C MET A 42 4.01 -7.93 -9.14
N ARG A 43 4.64 -6.80 -8.83
CA ARG A 43 6.04 -6.75 -8.37
C ARG A 43 6.19 -7.04 -6.90
N GLY A 44 5.38 -6.42 -6.05
CA GLY A 44 5.53 -6.54 -4.60
C GLY A 44 4.92 -7.81 -4.02
N GLY A 45 3.87 -8.33 -4.67
CA GLY A 45 2.99 -9.34 -4.14
C GLY A 45 2.40 -8.96 -2.77
N ASN A 46 1.99 -9.95 -1.99
CA ASN A 46 1.31 -9.71 -0.71
C ASN A 46 2.19 -8.90 0.25
N PHE A 47 1.80 -7.65 0.54
CA PHE A 47 2.55 -6.71 1.40
C PHE A 47 4.03 -6.52 1.03
N GLY A 48 4.40 -6.61 -0.25
CA GLY A 48 5.81 -6.49 -0.64
C GLY A 48 6.65 -7.68 -0.18
N GLN A 49 6.05 -8.84 0.11
CA GLN A 49 6.75 -10.05 0.51
C GLN A 49 7.70 -10.54 -0.58
N TYR A 50 7.37 -10.32 -1.84
CA TYR A 50 8.19 -10.71 -2.99
C TYR A 50 8.98 -9.54 -3.59
N ASP A 51 8.81 -8.33 -3.06
CA ASP A 51 9.57 -7.14 -3.51
C ASP A 51 11.07 -7.32 -3.19
N ASP A 52 11.90 -7.34 -4.22
CA ASP A 52 13.36 -7.49 -4.18
C ASP A 52 14.10 -6.12 -4.19
N ARG A 53 13.39 -5.03 -4.49
CA ARG A 53 13.95 -3.67 -4.65
C ARG A 53 14.47 -3.07 -3.34
N LEU A 54 14.13 -3.67 -2.20
CA LEU A 54 14.42 -3.18 -0.85
C LEU A 54 15.45 -4.06 -0.10
N GLY A 55 16.14 -4.95 -0.81
CA GLY A 55 17.21 -5.78 -0.26
C GLY A 55 16.74 -7.10 0.35
N ASP A 56 17.71 -7.90 0.78
CA ASP A 56 17.47 -9.20 1.41
C ASP A 56 16.74 -9.04 2.75
N LYS A 57 15.71 -9.87 2.96
CA LYS A 57 14.85 -9.88 4.15
C LYS A 57 15.40 -10.85 5.21
N THR A 58 16.41 -11.64 4.87
CA THR A 58 16.97 -12.67 5.73
C THR A 58 17.76 -12.04 6.88
N GLY A 59 17.42 -12.37 8.13
CA GLY A 59 18.12 -11.85 9.31
C GLY A 59 17.86 -10.38 9.66
N GLU A 60 16.82 -9.76 9.09
CA GLU A 60 16.54 -8.33 9.25
C GLU A 60 16.17 -7.92 10.70
N GLY A 61 16.87 -6.90 11.23
CA GLY A 61 16.57 -6.29 12.52
C GLY A 61 15.28 -5.45 12.53
N LYS A 62 14.64 -5.29 13.70
CA LYS A 62 13.32 -4.60 13.84
C LYS A 62 13.31 -3.17 13.29
N VAL A 63 14.41 -2.44 13.47
CA VAL A 63 14.55 -1.05 13.00
C VAL A 63 14.70 -1.00 11.49
N HIS A 64 15.55 -1.86 10.91
CA HIS A 64 15.71 -1.97 9.46
C HIS A 64 14.38 -2.33 8.79
N ARG A 65 13.67 -3.32 9.34
CA ARG A 65 12.31 -3.69 8.90
C ARG A 65 11.34 -2.52 8.93
N TYR A 66 11.35 -1.72 9.99
CA TYR A 66 10.48 -0.56 10.11
C TYR A 66 10.77 0.46 9.00
N PHE A 67 12.02 0.87 8.82
CA PHE A 67 12.40 1.82 7.78
C PHE A 67 12.14 1.28 6.37
N ARG A 68 12.43 0.01 6.12
CA ARG A 68 12.15 -0.65 4.84
C ARG A 68 10.66 -0.64 4.50
N MET A 69 9.81 -0.97 5.47
CA MET A 69 8.35 -0.90 5.30
C MET A 69 7.86 0.53 5.05
N SER A 70 8.42 1.52 5.76
CA SER A 70 8.08 2.93 5.57
C SER A 70 8.53 3.46 4.20
N LEU A 71 9.75 3.12 3.75
CA LEU A 71 10.28 3.48 2.43
C LEU A 71 9.47 2.86 1.28
N ARG A 72 9.00 1.62 1.45
CA ARG A 72 8.05 1.01 0.51
C ARG A 72 6.78 1.84 0.41
N ASN A 73 6.20 2.17 1.57
CA ASN A 73 4.93 2.90 1.63
C ASN A 73 5.05 4.32 1.04
N MET A 74 6.24 4.94 1.03
CA MET A 74 6.46 6.24 0.37
C MET A 74 6.09 6.26 -1.12
N ARG A 75 6.17 5.12 -1.82
CA ARG A 75 5.75 5.05 -3.24
C ARG A 75 4.23 5.21 -3.38
N LEU A 76 3.47 4.68 -2.43
CA LEU A 76 2.04 4.90 -2.31
C LEU A 76 1.73 6.31 -1.79
N VAL A 77 2.55 6.88 -0.88
CA VAL A 77 2.40 8.28 -0.39
C VAL A 77 2.37 9.29 -1.53
N LYS A 78 3.18 9.10 -2.59
CA LYS A 78 3.19 10.02 -3.74
C LYS A 78 1.83 10.10 -4.45
N HIS A 79 1.05 9.02 -4.40
CA HIS A 79 -0.27 8.92 -5.02
C HIS A 79 -1.42 9.15 -4.03
N TYR A 80 -1.22 8.79 -2.75
CA TYR A 80 -2.19 8.76 -1.66
C TYR A 80 -1.57 9.27 -0.33
N PRO A 81 -1.26 10.57 -0.24
CA PRO A 81 -0.43 11.10 0.84
C PRO A 81 -1.11 11.03 2.21
N SER A 82 -2.40 11.33 2.29
CA SER A 82 -3.16 11.24 3.55
C SER A 82 -3.19 9.83 4.11
N GLU A 83 -3.38 8.83 3.25
CA GLU A 83 -3.61 7.45 3.60
C GLU A 83 -2.30 6.76 4.02
N ALA A 84 -1.22 7.04 3.28
CA ALA A 84 0.06 6.39 3.54
C ALA A 84 0.88 7.06 4.66
N ILE A 85 0.55 8.29 5.08
CA ILE A 85 1.13 8.94 6.27
C ILE A 85 0.43 8.47 7.57
N CYS A 86 -0.85 8.10 7.52
CA CYS A 86 -1.54 7.55 8.69
C CYS A 86 -0.92 6.25 9.20
N GLU A 87 -0.37 5.40 8.31
CA GLU A 87 0.23 4.11 8.69
C GLU A 87 1.47 4.22 9.60
N PRO A 88 2.51 5.03 9.28
CA PRO A 88 3.65 5.22 10.17
C PRO A 88 3.27 5.97 11.45
N LEU A 89 2.34 6.94 11.40
CA LEU A 89 1.86 7.63 12.59
C LEU A 89 1.11 6.67 13.53
N PHE A 90 0.21 5.85 13.00
CA PHE A 90 -0.50 4.84 13.79
C PHE A 90 0.47 3.81 14.37
N ARG A 91 1.45 3.33 13.58
CA ARG A 91 2.41 2.32 14.02
C ARG A 91 3.33 2.83 15.14
N THR A 92 3.80 4.07 15.04
CA THR A 92 4.60 4.71 16.09
C THR A 92 3.77 4.95 17.35
N TRP A 93 2.60 5.55 17.24
CA TRP A 93 1.68 5.73 18.36
C TRP A 93 1.34 4.42 19.07
N PHE A 94 0.97 3.38 18.31
CA PHE A 94 0.63 2.07 18.86
C PHE A 94 1.81 1.40 19.57
N PHE A 95 3.03 1.57 19.04
CA PHE A 95 4.25 1.09 19.69
C PHE A 95 4.48 1.78 21.04
N PHE A 96 4.36 3.11 21.10
CA PHE A 96 4.48 3.86 22.35
C PHE A 96 3.39 3.50 23.35
N ARG A 97 2.13 3.34 22.89
CA ARG A 97 1.02 2.89 23.74
C ARG A 97 1.31 1.53 24.37
N LYS A 98 1.74 0.54 23.59
CA LYS A 98 2.13 -0.79 24.11
C LYS A 98 3.32 -0.77 25.07
N LYS A 99 4.20 0.23 24.97
CA LYS A 99 5.30 0.42 25.92
C LYS A 99 4.86 1.10 27.20
N TRP A 100 3.82 1.92 27.15
CA TRP A 100 3.25 2.60 28.31
C TRP A 100 2.35 1.67 29.14
N ASP A 101 1.64 0.74 28.49
CA ASP A 101 0.79 -0.26 29.14
C ASP A 101 1.59 -1.45 29.76
N LYS A 102 2.91 -1.33 29.89
CA LYS A 102 3.83 -2.40 30.33
C LYS A 102 4.73 -1.92 31.45
#